data_AF-A0A1J3JN74-F1
#
_entry.id   AF-A0A1J3JN74-F1
#
_cell.length_a   1.000
_cell.length_b   1.000
_cell.length_c   1.000
_cell.angle_alpha   90.00
_cell.angle_beta   90.00
_cell.angle_gamma   90.00
#
_symmetry.space_group_name_H-M   'P 1'
#
loop_
_entity.id
_entity.type
_entity.pdbx_description
1 polymer ?
#
loop_
_entity_poly.entity_id
_entity_poly.type
_entity_poly.pdbx_seq_one_letter_code
_entity_poly.pdbx_strand_id
1 'polypeptide(L)' 'GSVGLSIYAFGLSPYTNSTDDEIATERAKDFFSGWMLKPLVFGDYPEVMKRILGSRLPVFTEEESEQVKGSSDFVGII' A
#
# COMPACT_ATOMS: atom_id res chain seq x y z
N GLY A 1 13.26 -7.49 21.68
CA GLY A 1 13.86 -7.17 20.37
C GLY A 1 12.80 -6.53 19.51
N SER A 2 13.16 -6.00 18.35
CA SER A 2 12.20 -5.41 17.41
C SER A 2 12.43 -5.94 15.99
N VAL A 3 11.35 -6.12 15.24
CA VAL A 3 11.34 -6.61 13.85
C VAL A 3 10.47 -5.67 13.01
N GLY A 4 10.95 -5.31 11.82
CA GLY A 4 10.22 -4.43 10.92
C GLY A 4 10.50 -4.72 9.45
N LEU A 5 9.67 -4.12 8.58
CA LEU A 5 9.83 -4.18 7.13
C LEU A 5 10.50 -2.90 6.60
N SER A 6 11.47 -3.06 5.70
CA SER A 6 12.03 -1.94 4.93
C SER A 6 11.36 -1.86 3.56
N ILE A 7 10.90 -0.67 3.18
CA ILE A 7 10.22 -0.40 1.92
C ILE A 7 11.04 0.62 1.14
N TYR A 8 11.37 0.27 -0.11
CA TYR A 8 11.95 1.23 -1.03
C TYR A 8 10.89 2.25 -1.42
N ALA A 9 11.14 3.53 -1.17
CA ALA A 9 10.19 4.58 -1.51
C ALA A 9 10.84 5.89 -1.99
N PHE A 10 10.17 6.54 -2.92
CA PHE A 10 10.50 7.89 -3.37
C PHE A 10 9.23 8.72 -3.49
N GLY A 11 9.38 10.04 -3.43
CA GLY A 11 8.27 10.97 -3.57
C GLY A 11 7.68 10.93 -4.98
N LEU A 12 6.37 10.84 -5.06
CA LEU A 12 5.60 10.94 -6.31
C LEU A 12 4.81 12.25 -6.29
N SER A 13 5.01 13.06 -7.31
CA SER A 13 4.32 14.33 -7.51
C SER A 13 3.59 14.32 -8.85
N PRO A 14 2.44 15.02 -8.96
CA PRO A 14 1.73 15.14 -10.21
C PRO A 14 2.56 15.88 -11.24
N TYR A 15 2.38 15.53 -12.52
CA TYR A 15 3.13 16.15 -13.62
C TYR A 15 2.64 17.58 -13.90
N THR A 16 1.33 17.81 -13.78
CA THR A 16 0.68 19.13 -13.86
C THR A 16 -0.27 19.33 -12.67
N ASN A 17 -0.85 20.53 -12.56
CA ASN A 17 -1.89 20.84 -11.57
C ASN A 17 -3.30 20.38 -12.00
N SER A 18 -3.39 19.42 -12.93
CA SER A 18 -4.69 18.87 -13.34
C SER A 18 -5.17 17.85 -12.32
N THR A 19 -6.49 17.78 -12.13
CA THR A 19 -7.12 16.75 -11.28
C THR A 19 -6.78 15.33 -11.75
N ASP A 20 -6.61 15.13 -13.07
CA ASP A 20 -6.25 13.82 -13.62
C ASP A 20 -4.85 13.38 -13.17
N ASP A 21 -3.88 14.30 -13.14
CA ASP A 21 -2.52 14.00 -12.67
C ASP A 21 -2.47 13.80 -11.15
N GLU A 22 -3.30 14.50 -10.38
CA GLU A 22 -3.46 14.25 -8.94
C GLU A 22 -3.98 12.83 -8.69
N ILE A 23 -5.07 12.44 -9.38
CA ILE A 23 -5.65 11.09 -9.28
C ILE A 23 -4.65 10.02 -9.75
N ALA A 24 -3.90 10.28 -10.82
CA ALA A 24 -2.85 9.38 -11.30
C ALA A 24 -1.72 9.22 -10.28
N THR A 25 -1.33 10.30 -9.60
CA THR A 25 -0.29 10.30 -8.57
C THR A 25 -0.72 9.49 -7.35
N GLU A 26 -1.96 9.66 -6.87
CA GLU A 26 -2.48 8.87 -5.75
C GLU A 26 -2.55 7.38 -6.11
N ARG A 27 -3.00 7.03 -7.31
CA ARG A 27 -2.95 5.64 -7.79
C ARG A 27 -1.53 5.10 -7.85
N ALA A 28 -0.56 5.90 -8.29
CA ALA A 28 0.85 5.49 -8.33
C ALA A 28 1.39 5.24 -6.92
N LYS A 29 1.06 6.09 -5.94
CA LYS A 29 1.43 5.89 -4.53
C LYS A 29 0.82 4.60 -3.97
N ASP A 30 -0.46 4.34 -4.24
CA ASP A 30 -1.14 3.11 -3.79
C ASP A 30 -0.48 1.86 -4.36
N PHE A 31 -0.10 1.86 -5.64
CA PHE A 31 0.56 0.72 -6.28
C PHE A 31 2.04 0.57 -5.94
N PHE A 32 2.67 1.62 -5.41
CA PHE A 32 4.10 1.62 -5.11
C PHE A 32 4.39 1.32 -3.64
N SER A 33 3.95 2.19 -2.72
CA SER A 33 4.15 2.00 -1.28
C SER A 33 2.89 1.51 -0.58
N GLY A 34 1.71 1.92 -1.04
CA GLY A 34 0.42 1.52 -0.47
C GLY A 34 0.18 0.01 -0.50
N TRP A 35 0.70 -0.68 -1.52
CA TRP A 35 0.60 -2.14 -1.66
C TRP A 35 1.13 -2.84 -0.41
N MET A 36 2.29 -2.43 0.10
CA MET A 36 2.88 -3.03 1.31
C MET A 36 2.37 -2.38 2.59
N LEU A 37 2.20 -1.06 2.59
CA LEU A 37 1.85 -0.30 3.81
C LEU A 37 0.39 -0.50 4.24
N LYS A 38 -0.57 -0.57 3.31
CA LYS A 38 -1.99 -0.70 3.67
C LYS A 38 -2.28 -2.01 4.38
N PRO A 39 -1.79 -3.19 3.92
CA PRO A 39 -1.93 -4.43 4.69
C PRO A 39 -1.30 -4.34 6.07
N LEU A 40 -0.08 -3.80 6.18
CA LEU A 40 0.61 -3.67 7.46
C LEU A 40 -0.14 -2.78 8.48
N VAL A 41 -0.82 -1.73 8.02
CA VAL A 41 -1.49 -0.78 8.92
C VAL A 41 -2.98 -1.12 9.14
N PHE A 42 -3.65 -1.60 8.11
CA PHE A 42 -5.11 -1.76 8.08
C PHE A 42 -5.58 -3.21 7.91
N GLY A 43 -4.69 -4.15 7.57
CA GLY A 43 -5.02 -5.56 7.34
C GLY A 43 -5.45 -5.89 5.91
N ASP A 44 -5.47 -4.90 5.01
CA ASP A 44 -5.99 -5.12 3.65
C ASP A 44 -5.32 -4.21 2.60
N TYR A 45 -5.44 -4.59 1.32
CA TYR A 45 -4.89 -3.84 0.19
C TYR A 45 -5.64 -2.52 -0.09
N PRO A 46 -5.01 -1.54 -0.76
CA PRO A 46 -5.70 -0.33 -1.21
C PRO A 46 -6.91 -0.64 -2.10
N GLU A 47 -8.02 0.08 -1.92
CA GLU A 47 -9.26 -0.11 -2.71
C GLU A 47 -9.05 0.07 -4.22
N VAL A 48 -8.19 1.02 -4.62
CA VAL A 48 -7.87 1.22 -6.04
C VAL A 48 -7.20 -0.01 -6.65
N MET A 49 -6.38 -0.73 -5.88
CA MET A 49 -5.72 -1.95 -6.33
C MET A 49 -6.73 -3.08 -6.48
N LYS A 50 -7.60 -3.29 -5.49
CA LYS A 50 -8.68 -4.29 -5.58
C LYS A 50 -9.55 -4.08 -6.82
N ARG A 51 -9.96 -2.83 -7.07
CA ARG A 51 -10.78 -2.47 -8.25
C ARG A 51 -10.07 -2.73 -9.58
N ILE A 52 -8.78 -2.42 -9.68
CA ILE A 52 -8.01 -2.52 -10.95
C ILE A 52 -7.52 -3.96 -11.21
N LEU A 53 -7.06 -4.65 -10.17
CA LEU A 53 -6.48 -5.99 -10.28
C LEU A 53 -7.55 -7.08 -10.25
N GLY A 54 -8.66 -6.85 -9.56
CA GLY A 54 -9.77 -7.80 -9.43
C GLY A 54 -9.27 -9.15 -8.92
N SER A 55 -9.65 -10.22 -9.62
CA SER A 55 -9.31 -11.60 -9.25
C SER A 55 -7.81 -11.94 -9.30
N ARG A 56 -6.96 -11.07 -9.85
CA ARG A 56 -5.50 -11.26 -9.84
C ARG A 56 -4.87 -10.85 -8.52
N LEU A 57 -5.56 -10.07 -7.69
CA LEU A 57 -5.12 -9.71 -6.36
C LEU A 57 -5.63 -10.77 -5.37
N PRO A 58 -4.76 -11.46 -4.62
CA PRO A 58 -5.20 -12.33 -3.55
C PRO A 58 -6.06 -11.56 -2.54
N VAL A 59 -7.01 -12.26 -1.92
CA VAL A 59 -7.86 -11.69 -0.88
C VAL A 59 -7.40 -12.29 0.44
N PHE A 60 -7.09 -11.43 1.41
CA PHE A 60 -6.83 -11.89 2.76
C PHE A 60 -8.09 -12.50 3.36
N THR A 61 -7.95 -13.66 3.97
CA THR A 61 -8.92 -14.14 4.96
C THR A 61 -8.93 -13.22 6.19
N GLU A 62 -9.96 -13.32 7.01
CA GLU A 62 -10.06 -12.56 8.25
C GLU A 62 -8.84 -12.82 9.17
N GLU A 63 -8.44 -14.09 9.30
CA GLU A 63 -7.28 -14.49 10.09
C GLU A 63 -5.96 -13.90 9.53
N GLU A 64 -5.74 -13.96 8.22
CA GLU A 64 -4.52 -13.38 7.61
C GLU A 64 -4.50 -11.85 7.73
N SER A 65 -5.65 -11.19 7.58
CA SER A 65 -5.80 -9.73 7.76
C SER A 65 -5.44 -9.32 9.19
N GLU A 66 -5.91 -10.07 10.19
CA GLU A 66 -5.55 -9.86 11.59
C GLU A 66 -4.07 -10.12 11.86
N GLN A 67 -3.49 -11.15 11.23
CA GLN A 67 -2.07 -11.48 11.38
C GLN A 67 -1.15 -10.42 10.78
N VAL A 68 -1.46 -9.87 9.60
CA VAL A 68 -0.59 -8.89 8.92
C VAL A 68 -0.70 -7.50 9.55
N LYS A 69 -1.89 -7.14 10.05
CA LYS A 69 -2.14 -5.83 10.64
C LYS A 69 -1.32 -5.64 11.93
N GLY A 70 -0.46 -4.63 11.94
CA GLY A 70 0.41 -4.32 13.07
C GLY A 70 1.55 -5.31 13.28
N SER A 71 1.84 -6.19 12.31
CA SER A 71 2.90 -7.20 12.40
C SER A 71 4.33 -6.64 12.37
N SER A 72 4.49 -5.33 12.18
CA SER A 72 5.77 -4.64 12.04
C SER A 72 5.93 -3.61 13.17
N ASP A 73 6.99 -3.72 13.97
CA ASP A 73 7.26 -2.78 15.08
C ASP A 73 7.65 -1.38 14.58
N PHE A 74 8.26 -1.32 13.39
CA PHE A 74 8.63 -0.11 12.68
C PHE A 74 8.60 -0.33 11.17
N VAL A 75 8.61 0.76 10.40
CA VAL A 75 8.79 0.72 8.93
C VAL A 75 10.04 1.49 8.58
N GLY A 76 10.99 0.82 7.91
CA GLY A 76 12.17 1.45 7.32
C GLY A 76 11.84 2.00 5.93
N ILE A 77 12.33 3.19 5.61
CA ILE A 77 12.23 3.78 4.27
C ILE A 77 13.64 3.84 3.66
N ILE A 78 13.80 3.25 2.48
CA ILE A 78 15.08 3.16 1.74
C ILE A 78 14.94 3.79 0.36
#